data_AF-A0AAE3B8K8-F1
#
_entry.id   AF-A0AAE3B8K8-F1
#
_cell.length_a   1.000
_cell.length_b   1.000
_cell.length_c   1.000
_cell.angle_alpha   90.00
_cell.angle_beta   90.00
_cell.angle_gamma   90.00
#
_symmetry.space_group_name_H-M   'P 1'
#
loop_
_entity.id
_entity.type
_entity.pdbx_description
1 polymer ?
#
loop_
_entity_poly.entity_id
_entity_poly.type
_entity_poly.pdbx_seq_one_letter_code
_entity_poly.pdbx_strand_id
1 'polypeptide(L)'
;MKHIYPALLVLFAATPAIAQTEWENAIARGLETFTLRQGEGTVTLTCDPDRVFGSNVTNASLRVVFPKDPAPSRFVILASDGTQVSFTMTDGGANEVGVDALDWDKMVGILSAGGAFAFVTGQDALQFEDVTPLPDLKC
;
A
#
# COMPACT_ATOMS: atom_id res chain seq x y z
N MET A 1 67.96 1.90 6.65
CA MET A 1 66.79 2.69 6.23
C MET A 1 65.56 1.91 6.65
N LYS A 2 64.77 2.39 7.61
CA LYS A 2 63.67 1.64 8.24
C LYS A 2 62.36 2.28 7.76
N HIS A 3 61.68 1.64 6.82
CA HIS A 3 60.41 2.12 6.29
C HIS A 3 59.29 1.78 7.29
N ILE A 4 58.66 2.82 7.83
CA ILE A 4 57.45 2.73 8.65
C ILE A 4 56.27 2.86 7.69
N TYR A 5 55.48 1.80 7.53
CA TYR A 5 54.20 1.87 6.81
C TYR A 5 53.09 2.22 7.82
N PRO A 6 52.31 3.29 7.62
CA PRO A 6 51.15 3.56 8.46
C PRO A 6 50.02 2.59 8.10
N ALA A 7 49.54 1.83 9.08
CA ALA A 7 48.34 1.02 8.94
C ALA A 7 47.12 1.95 8.82
N LEU A 8 46.48 1.94 7.65
CA LEU A 8 45.23 2.65 7.41
C LEU A 8 44.10 1.87 8.08
N LEU A 9 43.57 2.39 9.19
CA LEU A 9 42.42 1.82 9.87
C LEU A 9 41.15 2.28 9.15
N VAL A 10 40.53 1.41 8.34
CA VAL A 10 39.24 1.68 7.70
C VAL A 10 38.13 1.37 8.70
N LEU A 11 37.50 2.41 9.25
CA LEU A 11 36.27 2.29 10.04
C LEU A 11 35.09 2.19 9.08
N PHE A 12 34.54 0.99 8.91
CA PHE A 12 33.23 0.80 8.27
C PHE A 12 32.14 1.28 9.24
N ALA A 13 31.60 2.47 9.01
CA ALA A 13 30.37 2.89 9.66
C ALA A 13 29.19 2.14 9.01
N ALA A 14 28.62 1.16 9.72
CA ALA A 14 27.37 0.54 9.31
C ALA A 14 26.24 1.55 9.52
N THR A 15 25.72 2.15 8.44
CA THR A 15 24.48 2.91 8.50
C THR A 15 23.32 1.95 8.78
N PRO A 16 22.44 2.24 9.76
CA PRO A 16 21.24 1.46 9.94
C PRO A 16 20.40 1.57 8.67
N ALA A 17 20.08 0.44 8.04
CA ALA A 17 19.08 0.40 6.99
C ALA A 17 17.73 0.69 7.66
N ILE A 18 17.12 1.83 7.34
CA ILE A 18 15.70 2.04 7.64
C ILE A 18 14.98 1.04 6.74
N ALA A 19 14.35 0.03 7.36
CA ALA A 19 13.57 -0.94 6.62
C ALA A 19 12.35 -0.23 6.05
N GLN A 20 12.30 -0.12 4.72
CA GLN A 20 11.17 0.44 4.01
C GLN A 20 9.93 -0.44 4.25
N THR A 21 8.74 0.16 4.29
CA THR A 21 7.50 -0.64 4.36
C THR A 21 7.24 -1.19 2.95
N GLU A 22 7.42 -2.50 2.77
CA GLU A 22 7.26 -3.16 1.48
C GLU A 22 5.86 -3.73 1.30
N TRP A 23 5.35 -3.67 0.06
CA TRP A 23 4.16 -4.40 -0.34
C TRP A 23 4.48 -5.88 -0.45
N GLU A 24 3.67 -6.72 0.17
CA GLU A 24 3.67 -8.15 -0.14
C GLU A 24 2.91 -8.35 -1.47
N ASN A 25 3.64 -8.71 -2.52
CA ASN A 25 3.07 -9.01 -3.83
C ASN A 25 2.79 -10.52 -3.96
N ALA A 26 1.62 -10.85 -4.50
CA ALA A 26 1.26 -12.23 -4.83
C ALA A 26 0.28 -12.29 -6.01
N ILE A 27 0.07 -13.50 -6.53
CA ILE A 27 -1.01 -13.77 -7.49
C ILE A 27 -2.10 -14.58 -6.78
N ALA A 28 -3.33 -14.06 -6.76
CA ALA A 28 -4.50 -14.74 -6.23
C ALA A 28 -5.53 -14.93 -7.33
N ARG A 29 -5.85 -16.19 -7.65
CA ARG A 29 -6.79 -16.56 -8.72
C ARG A 29 -6.44 -15.93 -10.08
N GLY A 30 -5.17 -15.68 -10.36
CA GLY A 30 -4.73 -15.05 -11.61
C GLY A 30 -4.78 -13.53 -11.63
N LEU A 31 -5.13 -12.89 -10.51
CA LEU A 31 -5.04 -11.44 -10.32
C LEU A 31 -3.83 -11.09 -9.46
N GLU A 32 -3.19 -9.96 -9.75
CA GLU A 32 -2.12 -9.43 -8.92
C GLU A 32 -2.68 -8.81 -7.65
N THR A 33 -2.05 -9.09 -6.52
CA THR A 33 -2.45 -8.61 -5.20
C THR A 33 -1.27 -7.96 -4.49
N PHE A 34 -1.53 -6.81 -3.87
CA PHE A 34 -0.58 -6.07 -3.06
C PHE A 34 -1.14 -5.93 -1.65
N THR A 35 -0.41 -6.42 -0.65
CA THR A 35 -0.84 -6.40 0.75
C THR A 35 0.12 -5.62 1.65
N LEU A 36 -0.43 -4.78 2.52
CA LEU A 36 0.26 -4.19 3.67
C LEU A 36 -0.35 -4.70 4.97
N ARG A 37 0.48 -4.80 6.01
CA ARG A 37 0.08 -5.28 7.35
C ARG A 37 0.58 -4.35 8.45
N GLN A 38 -0.26 -4.13 9.44
CA GLN A 38 0.11 -3.46 10.69
C GLN A 38 -0.59 -4.16 11.86
N GLY A 39 0.17 -4.89 12.67
CA GLY A 39 -0.39 -5.75 13.70
C GLY A 39 -1.35 -6.78 13.09
N GLU A 40 -2.60 -6.79 13.56
CA GLU A 40 -3.67 -7.65 13.02
C GLU A 40 -4.42 -7.01 11.83
N GLY A 41 -4.11 -5.75 11.49
CA GLY A 41 -4.74 -5.02 10.40
C GLY A 41 -4.11 -5.32 9.05
N THR A 42 -4.93 -5.30 8.00
CA THR A 42 -4.50 -5.60 6.62
C THR A 42 -5.15 -4.66 5.61
N VAL A 43 -4.36 -4.22 4.63
CA VAL A 43 -4.84 -3.56 3.40
C VAL A 43 -4.46 -4.48 2.24
N THR A 44 -5.41 -4.85 1.39
CA THR A 44 -5.15 -5.65 0.19
C THR A 44 -5.78 -4.99 -1.02
N LEU A 45 -4.94 -4.60 -1.98
CA LEU A 45 -5.35 -4.15 -3.31
C LEU A 45 -5.22 -5.34 -4.28
N THR A 46 -6.27 -5.63 -5.01
CA THR A 46 -6.27 -6.60 -6.11
C THR A 46 -6.46 -5.83 -7.42
N CYS A 47 -5.58 -6.06 -8.39
CA CYS A 47 -5.65 -5.42 -9.71
C CYS A 47 -6.08 -6.40 -10.79
N ASP A 48 -6.86 -5.90 -11.76
CA ASP A 48 -7.31 -6.66 -12.93
C ASP A 48 -7.15 -5.85 -14.23
N PRO A 49 -5.93 -5.41 -14.59
CA PRO A 49 -5.71 -4.60 -15.78
C PRO A 49 -6.05 -5.37 -17.07
N ASP A 50 -5.85 -6.68 -17.07
CA ASP A 50 -6.03 -7.55 -18.24
C ASP A 50 -7.45 -8.09 -18.37
N ARG A 51 -8.36 -7.77 -17.44
CA ARG A 51 -9.76 -8.24 -17.42
C ARG A 51 -9.84 -9.77 -17.52
N VAL A 52 -9.09 -10.45 -16.65
CA VAL A 52 -8.82 -11.90 -16.68
C VAL A 52 -10.09 -12.76 -16.70
N PHE A 53 -11.21 -12.25 -16.18
CA PHE A 53 -12.48 -12.98 -16.07
C PHE A 53 -13.62 -12.48 -16.97
N GLY A 54 -13.37 -11.54 -17.89
CA GLY A 54 -14.40 -11.10 -18.84
C GLY A 54 -14.14 -9.69 -19.37
N SER A 55 -14.29 -9.50 -20.68
CA SER A 55 -13.65 -8.38 -21.40
C SER A 55 -14.15 -6.96 -21.08
N ASN A 56 -15.21 -6.78 -20.30
CA ASN A 56 -15.82 -5.46 -20.07
C ASN A 56 -16.04 -5.08 -18.58
N VAL A 57 -15.66 -5.94 -17.63
CA VAL A 57 -15.85 -5.66 -16.20
C VAL A 57 -14.57 -6.01 -15.45
N THR A 58 -14.03 -5.02 -14.75
CA THR A 58 -12.87 -5.17 -13.86
C THR A 58 -13.21 -6.00 -12.62
N ASN A 59 -12.25 -6.80 -12.16
CA ASN A 59 -12.29 -7.47 -10.86
C ASN A 59 -11.37 -6.78 -9.82
N ALA A 60 -10.90 -5.57 -10.12
CA ALA A 60 -10.08 -4.83 -9.19
C ALA A 60 -10.88 -4.46 -7.93
N SER A 61 -10.24 -4.62 -6.78
CA SER A 61 -10.88 -4.40 -5.49
C SER A 61 -9.87 -4.00 -4.43
N LEU A 62 -10.35 -3.24 -3.46
CA LEU A 62 -9.62 -2.84 -2.27
C LEU A 62 -10.34 -3.41 -1.05
N ARG A 63 -9.63 -4.21 -0.25
CA ARG A 63 -10.11 -4.74 1.02
C ARG A 63 -9.27 -4.20 2.16
N VAL A 64 -9.93 -3.74 3.22
CA VAL A 64 -9.28 -3.23 4.42
C VAL A 64 -9.92 -3.86 5.64
N VAL A 65 -9.08 -4.38 6.53
CA VAL A 65 -9.49 -4.98 7.81
C VAL A 65 -8.76 -4.23 8.91
N PHE A 66 -9.52 -3.56 9.77
CA PHE A 66 -8.99 -2.91 10.96
C PHE A 66 -9.17 -3.80 12.19
N PRO A 67 -8.21 -3.86 13.12
CA PRO A 67 -8.35 -4.64 14.36
C PRO A 67 -9.61 -4.30 15.17
N LYS A 68 -9.98 -3.03 15.26
CA LYS A 68 -11.17 -2.57 16.02
C LYS A 68 -12.41 -2.33 15.15
N ASP A 69 -12.28 -2.48 13.84
CA ASP A 69 -13.36 -2.28 12.86
C ASP A 69 -13.13 -3.18 11.64
N PRO A 70 -13.31 -4.51 11.77
CA PRO A 70 -12.85 -5.47 10.77
C PRO A 70 -13.65 -5.46 9.46
N ALA A 71 -14.82 -4.83 9.45
CA ALA A 71 -15.71 -4.73 8.28
C ALA A 71 -16.31 -3.32 8.20
N PRO A 72 -15.48 -2.28 7.99
CA PRO A 72 -15.96 -0.91 7.99
C PRO A 72 -16.92 -0.69 6.82
N SER A 73 -17.94 0.12 7.02
CA SER A 73 -18.84 0.57 5.95
C SER A 73 -18.32 1.82 5.22
N ARG A 74 -17.36 2.54 5.83
CA ARG A 74 -16.70 3.71 5.26
C ARG A 74 -15.31 3.87 5.84
N PHE A 75 -14.38 4.35 5.03
CA PHE A 75 -13.08 4.83 5.48
C PHE A 75 -12.59 6.01 4.64
N VAL A 76 -11.48 6.60 5.07
CA VAL A 76 -10.73 7.64 4.36
C VAL A 76 -9.29 7.19 4.21
N ILE A 77 -8.71 7.39 3.02
CA ILE A 77 -7.26 7.33 2.81
C ILE A 77 -6.73 8.74 2.90
N LEU A 78 -5.72 8.94 3.74
CA LEU A 78 -5.05 10.22 3.96
C LEU A 78 -3.58 10.07 3.59
N ALA A 79 -3.15 10.73 2.53
CA ALA A 79 -1.73 10.84 2.18
C ALA A 79 -1.08 12.03 2.89
N SER A 80 0.24 11.93 3.10
CA SER A 80 1.04 12.96 3.79
C SER A 80 1.10 14.31 3.06
N ASP A 81 0.84 14.34 1.76
CA ASP A 81 0.72 15.57 0.96
C ASP A 81 -0.64 16.29 1.15
N GLY A 82 -1.53 15.75 1.97
CA GLY A 82 -2.88 16.25 2.21
C GLY A 82 -3.93 15.73 1.22
N THR A 83 -3.53 14.92 0.25
CA THR A 83 -4.45 14.24 -0.66
C THR A 83 -5.28 13.24 0.13
N GLN A 84 -6.60 13.28 -0.06
CA GLN A 84 -7.53 12.39 0.63
C GLN A 84 -8.64 11.89 -0.27
N VAL A 85 -9.09 10.66 -0.02
CA VAL A 85 -10.21 10.03 -0.72
C VAL A 85 -11.03 9.21 0.26
N SER A 86 -12.35 9.16 0.08
CA SER A 86 -13.25 8.43 0.96
C SER A 86 -14.00 7.37 0.19
N PHE A 87 -14.10 6.19 0.79
CA PHE A 87 -14.74 5.04 0.19
C PHE A 87 -15.92 4.58 1.03
N THR A 88 -17.03 4.26 0.36
CA THR A 88 -18.08 3.42 0.95
C THR A 88 -17.74 1.97 0.62
N MET A 89 -17.83 1.10 1.63
CA MET A 89 -17.48 -0.31 1.51
C MET A 89 -18.69 -1.20 1.79
N THR A 90 -18.65 -2.40 1.21
CA THR A 90 -19.50 -3.52 1.61
C THR A 90 -18.60 -4.55 2.27
N ASP A 91 -18.83 -4.84 3.56
CA ASP A 91 -18.09 -5.85 4.32
C ASP A 91 -16.55 -5.66 4.27
N GLY A 92 -16.08 -4.42 4.45
CA GLY A 92 -14.66 -4.07 4.38
C GLY A 92 -14.03 -4.20 2.99
N GLY A 93 -14.83 -4.31 1.92
CA GLY A 93 -14.40 -4.36 0.53
C GLY A 93 -15.03 -3.26 -0.34
N ALA A 94 -14.27 -2.71 -1.27
CA ALA A 94 -14.75 -1.86 -2.35
C ALA A 94 -14.27 -2.44 -3.70
N ASN A 95 -15.19 -2.65 -4.64
CA ASN A 95 -14.85 -3.04 -6.01
C ASN A 95 -14.79 -1.79 -6.88
N GLU A 96 -13.85 -1.72 -7.82
CA GLU A 96 -13.69 -0.57 -8.73
C GLU A 96 -15.02 -0.18 -9.41
N VAL A 97 -15.79 -1.16 -9.88
CA VAL A 97 -17.11 -0.95 -10.53
C VAL A 97 -18.11 -0.20 -9.65
N GLY A 98 -17.99 -0.32 -8.33
CA GLY A 98 -18.90 0.29 -7.36
C GLY A 98 -18.41 1.62 -6.79
N VAL A 99 -17.25 2.10 -7.23
CA VAL A 99 -16.62 3.34 -6.75
C VAL A 99 -16.65 4.38 -7.87
N ASP A 100 -16.72 5.65 -7.51
CA ASP A 100 -16.53 6.74 -8.48
C ASP A 100 -15.13 6.64 -9.10
N ALA A 101 -15.04 6.77 -10.43
CA ALA A 101 -13.78 6.59 -11.15
C ALA A 101 -12.68 7.55 -10.67
N LEU A 102 -13.02 8.80 -10.32
CA LEU A 102 -12.04 9.76 -9.83
C LEU A 102 -11.53 9.41 -8.43
N ASP A 103 -12.40 8.86 -7.57
CA ASP A 103 -12.00 8.39 -6.25
C ASP A 103 -11.12 7.14 -6.36
N TRP A 104 -11.43 6.22 -7.28
CA TRP A 104 -10.59 5.06 -7.55
C TRP A 104 -9.20 5.47 -8.07
N ASP A 105 -9.14 6.32 -9.10
CA ASP A 105 -7.90 6.85 -9.66
C ASP A 105 -7.07 7.59 -8.60
N LYS A 106 -7.73 8.34 -7.72
CA LYS A 106 -7.07 9.06 -6.63
C LYS A 106 -6.45 8.11 -5.60
N MET A 107 -7.14 7.01 -5.26
CA MET A 107 -6.59 5.96 -4.41
C MET A 107 -5.37 5.30 -5.06
N VAL A 108 -5.48 4.91 -6.33
CA VAL A 108 -4.35 4.34 -7.10
C VAL A 108 -3.18 5.32 -7.12
N GLY A 109 -3.44 6.61 -7.30
CA GLY A 109 -2.43 7.67 -7.22
C GLY A 109 -1.72 7.74 -5.87
N ILE A 110 -2.46 7.68 -4.76
CA ILE A 110 -1.86 7.66 -3.41
C ILE A 110 -0.98 6.42 -3.22
N LEU A 111 -1.50 5.23 -3.56
CA LEU A 111 -0.77 3.97 -3.32
C LEU A 111 0.43 3.78 -4.25
N SER A 112 0.32 4.21 -5.50
CA SER A 112 1.43 4.17 -6.47
C SER A 112 2.58 5.10 -6.10
N ALA A 113 2.28 6.27 -5.52
CA ALA A 113 3.29 7.21 -5.03
C ALA A 113 4.09 6.66 -3.84
N GLY A 114 3.50 5.78 -3.03
CA GLY A 114 4.11 5.27 -1.80
C GLY A 114 4.26 6.36 -0.73
N GLY A 115 5.31 6.25 0.09
CA GLY A 115 5.56 7.19 1.18
C GLY A 115 4.62 6.99 2.38
N ALA A 116 4.23 8.07 3.03
CA ALA A 116 3.41 8.02 4.23
C ALA A 116 1.91 8.23 3.90
N PHE A 117 1.07 7.29 4.35
CA PHE A 117 -0.37 7.39 4.26
C PHE A 117 -1.08 6.56 5.34
N ALA A 118 -2.34 6.88 5.60
CA ALA A 118 -3.17 6.19 6.56
C ALA A 118 -4.54 5.82 5.99
N PHE A 119 -5.07 4.69 6.45
CA PHE A 119 -6.46 4.29 6.30
C PHE A 119 -7.16 4.57 7.63
N VAL A 120 -8.30 5.26 7.61
CA VAL A 120 -8.94 5.76 8.84
C VAL A 120 -10.44 5.51 8.82
N THR A 121 -10.97 4.96 9.92
CA THR A 121 -12.40 4.87 10.21
C THR A 121 -12.73 5.71 11.45
N GLY A 122 -14.01 5.74 11.83
CA GLY A 122 -14.40 6.37 13.10
C GLY A 122 -13.91 5.64 14.35
N GLN A 123 -13.43 4.40 14.21
CA GLN A 123 -13.08 3.51 15.33
C GLN A 123 -11.60 3.10 15.35
N ASP A 124 -10.92 3.14 14.21
CA ASP A 124 -9.54 2.68 14.09
C ASP A 124 -8.76 3.36 12.96
N ALA A 125 -7.45 3.14 12.93
CA ALA A 125 -6.60 3.57 11.83
C ALA A 125 -5.45 2.59 11.58
N LEU A 126 -5.09 2.40 10.31
CA LEU A 126 -3.84 1.77 9.89
C LEU A 126 -2.92 2.85 9.31
N GLN A 127 -1.71 3.00 9.86
CA GLN A 127 -0.77 4.04 9.46
C GLN A 127 0.50 3.41 8.91
N PHE A 128 0.87 3.78 7.68
CA PHE A 128 2.07 3.26 7.04
C PHE A 128 3.00 4.43 6.73
N GLU A 129 4.25 4.26 7.15
CA GLU A 129 5.34 5.21 6.92
C GLU A 129 6.33 4.58 5.94
N ASP A 130 6.99 5.43 5.15
CA ASP A 130 8.03 5.01 4.21
C ASP A 130 7.61 3.82 3.32
N VAL A 131 6.39 3.83 2.76
CA VAL A 131 5.91 2.75 1.89
C VAL A 131 6.62 2.78 0.54
N THR A 132 6.98 1.61 0.04
CA THR A 132 7.59 1.45 -1.30
C THR A 132 6.60 1.85 -2.40
N PRO A 133 6.98 2.77 -3.30
CA PRO A 133 6.14 3.15 -4.43
C PRO A 133 5.86 1.97 -5.36
N LEU A 134 4.70 2.01 -6.03
CA LEU A 134 4.30 1.07 -7.08
C LEU A 134 4.15 1.85 -8.41
N PRO A 135 5.25 2.25 -9.06
CA PRO A 135 5.20 3.17 -10.21
C PRO A 135 4.50 2.59 -11.45
N ASP A 136 4.47 1.25 -11.57
CA ASP A 136 3.82 0.54 -12.67
C ASP A 136 2.46 -0.05 -12.26
N LEU A 137 1.87 0.42 -11.15
CA LEU A 137 0.57 -0.05 -10.68
C LEU A 137 -0.51 0.22 -11.72
N LYS A 138 -1.15 -0.85 -12.19
CA LYS A 138 -2.29 -0.79 -13.11
C LYS A 138 -3.51 -1.39 -12.44
N CYS A 139 -4.13 -0.55 -11.64
CA CYS A 139 -5.45 -0.65 -11.06
C CYS A 139 -6.19 0.63 -11.50
#